data_AF-A0A177WAA4-F1
#
_entry.id   AF-A0A177WAA4-F1
#
_cell.length_a   1.000
_cell.length_b   1.000
_cell.length_c   1.000
_cell.angle_alpha   90.00
_cell.angle_beta   90.00
_cell.angle_gamma   90.00
#
_symmetry.space_group_name_H-M   'P 1'
#
loop_
_entity.id
_entity.type
_entity.pdbx_description
1 polymer ?
#
loop_
_entity_poly.entity_id
_entity_poly.type
_entity_poly.pdbx_seq_one_letter_code
_entity_poly.pdbx_strand_id
1 'polypeptide(L)'
;MLLMHCIYGNYTLPNSEQYMRSGEGFMCVYSVTSRPSFEEIEPYFRQILRVKDVERYPIIIVANKADLIYERMITSVEGQALAAKLKSHYIETSAKENFNVTAAFHALVREIRYRNKATELAMRMNTGIQPPKKHKRSNCKII
;
A
#
# COMPACT_ATOMS: atom_id res chain seq x y z
N MET A 1 -12.39 1.03 1.80
CA MET A 1 -11.09 0.42 1.47
C MET A 1 -11.13 0.07 0.00
N LEU A 2 -10.71 1.01 -0.85
CA LEU A 2 -11.01 1.01 -2.28
C LEU A 2 -10.26 -0.11 -3.02
N LEU A 3 -11.03 -1.09 -3.48
CA LEU A 3 -10.69 -1.98 -4.59
C LEU A 3 -11.37 -1.40 -5.83
N MET A 4 -10.60 -0.89 -6.78
CA MET A 4 -10.86 -0.95 -8.24
C MET A 4 -9.87 -0.05 -8.98
N HIS A 5 -8.71 -0.62 -9.31
CA HIS A 5 -8.20 -0.45 -10.66
C HIS A 5 -8.01 -1.86 -11.20
N CYS A 6 -9.11 -2.43 -11.70
CA CYS A 6 -9.03 -3.52 -12.65
C CYS A 6 -9.99 -3.16 -13.77
N ILE A 7 -9.47 -2.44 -14.76
CA ILE A 7 -9.88 -2.51 -16.17
C ILE A 7 -11.41 -2.45 -16.39
N TYR A 8 -12.01 -1.26 -16.31
CA TYR A 8 -13.17 -0.94 -17.16
C TYR A 8 -12.80 0.35 -17.90
N GLY A 9 -12.57 0.23 -19.20
CA GLY A 9 -11.95 1.25 -20.05
C GLY A 9 -12.55 2.65 -19.90
N ASN A 10 -11.71 3.68 -20.03
CA ASN A 10 -12.06 5.11 -20.17
C ASN A 10 -12.99 5.74 -19.12
N TYR A 11 -13.49 5.02 -18.11
CA TYR A 11 -14.32 5.57 -17.06
C TYR A 11 -13.45 5.93 -15.85
N THR A 12 -12.87 7.13 -15.89
CA THR A 12 -12.42 7.81 -14.67
C THR A 12 -13.64 7.93 -13.77
N LEU A 13 -13.66 7.23 -12.63
CA LEU A 13 -14.75 7.36 -11.67
C LEU A 13 -14.93 8.85 -11.34
N PRO A 14 -16.13 9.44 -11.54
CA PRO A 14 -16.39 10.78 -11.06
C PRO A 14 -16.07 10.80 -9.56
N ASN A 15 -15.22 11.74 -9.14
CA ASN A 15 -14.70 11.89 -7.77
C ASN A 15 -13.54 10.96 -7.34
N SER A 16 -12.81 10.33 -8.27
CA SER A 16 -11.58 9.59 -7.96
C SER A 16 -10.58 10.42 -7.12
N GLU A 17 -10.49 11.72 -7.40
CA GLU A 17 -9.70 12.65 -6.59
C GLU A 17 -10.19 12.81 -5.16
N GLN A 18 -11.50 12.81 -4.89
CA GLN A 18 -12.02 12.94 -3.52
C GLN A 18 -11.65 11.72 -2.67
N TYR A 19 -11.72 10.52 -3.27
CA TYR A 19 -11.26 9.29 -2.65
C TYR A 19 -9.74 9.30 -2.43
N MET A 20 -8.98 9.81 -3.39
CA MET A 20 -7.55 10.02 -3.21
C MET A 20 -7.26 11.03 -2.10
N ARG A 21 -8.02 12.13 -1.96
CA ARG A 21 -7.81 13.12 -0.88
C ARG A 21 -8.06 12.53 0.50
N SER A 22 -9.14 11.76 0.67
CA SER A 22 -9.56 11.23 1.98
C SER A 22 -8.90 9.90 2.38
N GLY A 23 -8.49 9.05 1.42
CA GLY A 23 -7.99 7.70 1.73
C GLY A 23 -6.65 7.69 2.46
N GLU A 24 -6.53 6.94 3.57
CA GLU A 24 -5.30 6.91 4.38
C GLU A 24 -4.19 6.01 3.81
N GLY A 25 -4.51 5.15 2.85
CA GLY A 25 -3.57 4.30 2.13
C GLY A 25 -4.23 3.59 0.95
N PHE A 26 -3.42 3.09 0.01
CA PHE A 26 -3.88 2.58 -1.29
C PHE A 26 -3.26 1.24 -1.65
N MET A 27 -4.03 0.43 -2.38
CA MET A 27 -3.54 -0.78 -3.04
C MET A 27 -3.58 -0.53 -4.54
N CYS A 28 -2.42 -0.49 -5.17
CA CYS A 28 -2.29 -0.41 -6.62
C CYS A 28 -2.30 -1.83 -7.17
N VAL A 29 -3.46 -2.25 -7.69
CA VAL A 29 -3.68 -3.64 -8.14
C VAL A 29 -3.58 -3.71 -9.65
N TYR A 30 -2.87 -4.71 -10.18
CA TYR A 30 -2.89 -5.07 -11.60
C TYR A 30 -3.22 -6.56 -11.77
N SER A 31 -3.58 -6.98 -12.98
CA SER A 31 -3.77 -8.39 -13.32
C SER A 31 -2.50 -8.96 -13.92
N VAL A 32 -1.98 -10.08 -13.42
CA VAL A 32 -0.78 -10.75 -14.01
C VAL A 32 -0.97 -11.18 -15.46
N THR A 33 -2.22 -11.21 -15.93
CA THR A 33 -2.63 -11.54 -17.30
C THR A 33 -2.89 -10.33 -18.19
N SER A 34 -2.63 -9.10 -17.72
CA SER A 34 -2.91 -7.88 -18.50
C SER A 34 -1.78 -6.86 -18.35
N ARG A 35 -0.91 -6.80 -19.36
CA ARG A 35 0.19 -5.81 -19.42
C ARG A 35 -0.28 -4.35 -19.36
N PRO A 36 -1.38 -3.94 -20.03
CA PRO A 36 -1.91 -2.59 -19.87
C PRO A 36 -2.23 -2.23 -18.41
N SER A 37 -2.78 -3.16 -17.63
CA SER A 37 -3.06 -2.90 -16.21
C SER A 37 -1.80 -2.72 -15.35
N PHE A 38 -0.69 -3.35 -15.75
CA PHE A 38 0.61 -3.21 -15.10
C PHE A 38 1.26 -1.86 -15.42
N GLU A 39 1.16 -1.41 -16.67
CA GLU A 39 1.71 -0.13 -17.13
C GLU A 39 1.00 1.07 -16.46
N GLU A 40 -0.28 0.94 -16.12
CA GLU A 40 -1.05 1.96 -15.39
C GLU A 40 -0.66 2.11 -13.90
N ILE A 41 0.08 1.17 -13.32
CA ILE A 41 0.45 1.22 -11.89
C ILE A 41 1.30 2.45 -11.57
N GLU A 42 2.32 2.75 -12.39
CA GLU A 42 3.23 3.87 -12.13
C GLU A 42 2.56 5.25 -12.30
N PRO A 43 1.80 5.52 -13.38
CA PRO A 43 0.98 6.73 -13.49
C PRO A 43 0.04 6.90 -12.29
N TYR A 44 -0.68 5.86 -11.91
CA TYR A 44 -1.63 5.91 -10.80
C TYR A 44 -0.93 6.17 -9.45
N PHE A 45 0.19 5.51 -9.20
CA PHE A 45 1.02 5.74 -8.02
C PHE A 45 1.45 7.22 -7.90
N ARG A 46 1.95 7.80 -9.00
CA ARG A 46 2.38 9.20 -9.04
C ARG A 46 1.20 10.16 -8.87
N GLN A 47 0.03 9.81 -9.39
CA GLN A 47 -1.19 10.61 -9.21
C GLN A 47 -1.60 10.67 -7.74
N ILE A 48 -1.57 9.54 -7.03
CA ILE A 48 -1.84 9.50 -5.58
C ILE A 48 -0.89 10.43 -4.84
N LEU A 49 0.43 10.32 -5.08
CA LEU A 49 1.42 11.18 -4.42
C LEU A 49 1.18 12.66 -4.68
N ARG A 50 0.81 13.03 -5.92
CA ARG A 50 0.48 14.40 -6.29
C ARG A 50 -0.76 14.92 -5.56
N VAL A 51 -1.83 14.12 -5.49
CA VAL A 51 -3.06 14.52 -4.79
C VAL A 51 -2.84 14.62 -3.28
N LYS A 52 -1.94 13.79 -2.73
CA LYS A 52 -1.56 13.84 -1.31
C LYS A 52 -0.55 14.92 -0.97
N ASP A 53 0.10 15.50 -1.97
CA ASP A 53 1.18 16.47 -1.83
C ASP A 53 2.31 15.99 -0.91
N VAL A 54 2.77 14.76 -1.16
CA VAL A 54 3.85 14.11 -0.40
C VAL A 54 4.75 13.25 -1.28
N GLU A 55 5.99 13.05 -0.86
CA GLU A 55 6.93 12.14 -1.54
C GLU A 55 6.69 10.66 -1.25
N ARG A 56 6.11 10.34 -0.09
CA ARG A 56 5.82 8.97 0.34
C ARG A 56 4.43 8.88 0.94
N TYR A 57 3.70 7.85 0.55
CA TYR A 57 2.39 7.53 1.10
C TYR A 57 2.23 6.00 1.23
N PRO A 58 1.41 5.48 2.16
CA PRO A 58 1.15 4.06 2.32
C PRO A 58 0.47 3.50 1.08
N ILE A 59 1.27 2.93 0.20
CA ILE A 59 0.84 2.36 -1.07
C ILE A 59 1.52 1.00 -1.21
N ILE A 60 0.75 -0.02 -1.57
CA ILE A 60 1.29 -1.35 -1.87
C ILE A 60 0.92 -1.75 -3.30
N ILE A 61 1.83 -2.46 -3.96
CA ILE A 61 1.64 -3.00 -5.31
C ILE A 61 1.15 -4.44 -5.19
N VAL A 62 0.05 -4.74 -5.86
CA VAL A 62 -0.63 -6.04 -5.78
C VAL A 62 -0.78 -6.64 -7.16
N ALA A 63 -0.17 -7.80 -7.38
CA ALA A 63 -0.38 -8.58 -8.58
C ALA A 63 -1.55 -9.55 -8.34
N ASN A 64 -2.67 -9.35 -9.00
CA ASN A 64 -3.87 -10.18 -8.85
C ASN A 64 -3.95 -11.23 -9.98
N LYS A 65 -4.78 -12.26 -9.76
CA LYS A 65 -4.97 -13.43 -10.63
C LYS A 65 -3.72 -14.30 -10.77
N ALA A 66 -2.92 -14.39 -9.71
CA ALA A 66 -1.68 -15.19 -9.71
C ALA A 66 -1.91 -16.69 -9.98
N ASP A 67 -3.15 -17.17 -9.83
CA ASP A 67 -3.60 -18.52 -10.18
C ASP A 67 -3.55 -18.82 -11.69
N LEU A 68 -3.63 -17.80 -12.55
CA LEU A 68 -3.62 -17.96 -14.01
C LEU A 68 -2.19 -18.06 -14.56
N ILE A 69 -1.48 -19.12 -14.18
CA ILE A 69 -0.06 -19.34 -14.51
C ILE A 69 0.17 -19.36 -16.03
N TYR A 70 -0.69 -20.05 -16.79
CA TYR A 70 -0.54 -20.20 -18.24
C TYR A 70 -0.90 -18.94 -19.04
N GLU A 71 -1.69 -18.04 -18.47
CA GLU A 71 -2.07 -16.76 -19.08
C GLU A 71 -1.21 -15.59 -18.57
N ARG A 72 -0.21 -15.89 -17.73
CA ARG A 72 0.65 -14.87 -17.11
C ARG A 72 1.47 -14.15 -18.18
N MET A 73 1.27 -12.84 -18.26
CA MET A 73 2.00 -11.92 -19.14
C MET A 73 3.03 -11.06 -18.39
N ILE A 74 2.91 -10.97 -17.06
CA ILE A 74 3.82 -10.23 -16.18
C ILE A 74 4.45 -11.19 -15.19
N THR A 75 5.78 -11.26 -15.22
CA THR A 75 6.56 -12.10 -14.31
C THR A 75 6.59 -11.50 -12.90
N SER A 76 6.77 -12.33 -11.88
CA SER A 76 6.94 -11.85 -10.51
C SER A 76 8.17 -10.94 -10.37
N VAL A 77 9.21 -11.19 -11.17
CA VAL A 77 10.44 -10.37 -11.21
C VAL A 77 10.15 -8.95 -11.73
N GLU A 78 9.38 -8.81 -12.82
CA GLU A 78 8.95 -7.49 -13.32
C GLU A 78 8.11 -6.76 -12.27
N GLY A 79 7.18 -7.46 -11.60
CA GLY A 79 6.35 -6.91 -10.54
C GLY A 79 7.17 -6.39 -9.35
N GLN A 80 8.13 -7.20 -8.90
CA GLN A 80 9.06 -6.83 -7.83
C GLN A 80 9.97 -5.66 -8.21
N ALA A 81 10.46 -5.63 -9.45
CA ALA A 81 11.28 -4.54 -9.96
C ALA A 81 10.52 -3.21 -9.99
N LEU A 82 9.26 -3.21 -10.41
CA LEU A 82 8.40 -2.03 -10.36
C LEU A 82 8.16 -1.58 -8.92
N ALA A 83 7.85 -2.50 -8.01
CA ALA A 83 7.63 -2.16 -6.61
C ALA A 83 8.89 -1.60 -5.93
N ALA A 84 10.07 -2.14 -6.26
CA ALA A 84 11.36 -1.63 -5.80
C ALA A 84 11.62 -0.21 -6.32
N LYS A 85 11.37 0.05 -7.60
CA LYS A 85 11.45 1.38 -8.22
C LYS A 85 10.54 2.39 -7.49
N LEU A 86 9.33 1.97 -7.13
CA LEU A 86 8.34 2.78 -6.42
C LEU A 86 8.52 2.76 -4.89
N LYS A 87 9.56 2.10 -4.37
CA LYS A 87 9.85 1.95 -2.93
C LYS A 87 8.63 1.47 -2.12
N SER A 88 7.88 0.53 -2.68
CA SER A 88 6.61 0.04 -2.16
C SER A 88 6.63 -1.47 -1.95
N HIS A 89 5.75 -1.97 -1.08
CA HIS A 89 5.62 -3.41 -0.86
C HIS A 89 4.97 -4.09 -2.07
N TYR A 90 5.39 -5.32 -2.37
CA TYR A 90 4.84 -6.14 -3.46
C TYR A 90 4.21 -7.41 -2.90
N ILE A 91 3.02 -7.76 -3.39
CA ILE A 91 2.38 -9.03 -3.05
C ILE A 91 1.60 -9.61 -4.24
N GLU A 92 1.78 -10.90 -4.50
CA GLU A 92 0.93 -11.63 -5.43
C GLU A 92 -0.30 -12.20 -4.71
N THR A 93 -1.45 -12.12 -5.35
CA THR A 93 -2.76 -12.50 -4.82
C THR A 93 -3.58 -13.25 -5.86
N SER A 94 -4.48 -14.10 -5.37
CA SER A 94 -5.59 -14.61 -6.17
C SER A 94 -6.87 -14.40 -5.39
N ALA A 95 -7.74 -13.51 -5.88
CA ALA A 95 -9.07 -13.34 -5.31
C ALA A 95 -9.91 -14.63 -5.45
N LYS A 96 -9.71 -15.39 -6.54
CA LYS A 96 -10.42 -16.63 -6.82
C LYS A 96 -10.06 -17.73 -5.82
N GLU A 97 -8.77 -17.93 -5.59
CA GLU A 97 -8.26 -18.95 -4.65
C GLU A 97 -8.14 -18.43 -3.21
N ASN A 98 -8.63 -17.21 -2.93
CA ASN A 98 -8.46 -16.50 -1.67
C ASN A 98 -7.00 -16.49 -1.16
N PHE A 99 -6.05 -16.44 -2.09
CA PHE A 99 -4.62 -16.49 -1.82
C PHE A 99 -4.08 -15.08 -1.56
N ASN A 100 -3.39 -14.89 -0.42
CA ASN A 100 -2.71 -13.66 -0.01
C ASN A 100 -3.58 -12.38 0.07
N VAL A 101 -4.89 -12.46 -0.13
CA VAL A 101 -5.81 -11.32 -0.07
C VAL A 101 -5.73 -10.65 1.31
N THR A 102 -5.90 -11.43 2.38
CA THR A 102 -5.79 -10.93 3.77
C THR A 102 -4.38 -10.40 4.08
N ALA A 103 -3.34 -11.06 3.58
CA ALA A 103 -1.96 -10.63 3.77
C ALA A 103 -1.70 -9.25 3.15
N ALA A 104 -2.26 -8.99 1.96
CA ALA A 104 -2.16 -7.70 1.27
C ALA A 104 -2.83 -6.59 2.10
N PHE A 105 -4.04 -6.82 2.60
CA PHE A 105 -4.72 -5.86 3.48
C PHE A 105 -3.94 -5.60 4.77
N HIS A 106 -3.43 -6.64 5.42
CA HIS A 106 -2.60 -6.49 6.61
C HIS A 106 -1.31 -5.71 6.33
N ALA A 107 -0.68 -5.92 5.17
CA ALA A 107 0.50 -5.16 4.77
C ALA A 107 0.20 -3.66 4.66
N LEU A 108 -0.89 -3.29 3.98
CA LEU A 108 -1.30 -1.89 3.87
C LEU A 108 -1.61 -1.26 5.25
N VAL A 109 -2.38 -1.95 6.08
CA VAL A 109 -2.74 -1.44 7.42
C VAL A 109 -1.50 -1.22 8.28
N ARG A 110 -0.49 -2.09 8.18
CA ARG A 110 0.80 -1.88 8.87
C ARG A 110 1.50 -0.62 8.39
N GLU A 111 1.52 -0.37 7.09
CA GLU A 111 2.15 0.82 6.51
C GLU A 111 1.44 2.12 6.94
N ILE A 112 0.11 2.12 6.95
CA ILE A 112 -0.70 3.26 7.45
C ILE A 112 -0.38 3.54 8.93
N ARG A 113 -0.37 2.50 9.76
CA ARG A 113 -0.06 2.65 11.20
C ARG A 113 1.37 3.14 11.42
N TYR A 114 2.32 2.69 10.61
CA TYR A 114 3.70 3.14 10.69
C TYR A 114 3.82 4.64 10.38
N ARG A 115 3.23 5.09 9.27
CA ARG A 115 3.18 6.52 8.92
C ARG A 115 2.54 7.35 10.03
N ASN A 116 1.34 6.96 10.49
CA ASN A 116 0.60 7.75 11.48
C ASN A 116 1.40 7.93 12.79
N LYS A 117 2.12 6.89 13.24
CA LYS A 117 3.03 6.98 14.39
C LYS A 117 4.23 7.90 14.13
N ALA A 118 4.82 7.83 12.93
CA ALA A 118 5.95 8.68 12.57
C ALA A 118 5.55 10.16 12.53
N THR A 119 4.37 10.47 11.98
CA THR A 119 3.80 11.82 11.96
C THR A 119 3.54 12.33 13.38
N GLU A 120 2.93 11.51 14.24
CA GLU A 120 2.68 11.87 15.64
C GLU A 120 3.98 12.16 16.41
N LEU A 121 5.02 11.36 16.20
CA LEU A 121 6.33 11.57 16.83
C LEU A 121 7.00 12.85 16.35
N ALA A 122 6.96 13.14 15.04
CA ALA A 122 7.52 14.35 14.45
C ALA A 122 6.83 15.62 15.00
N MET A 123 5.50 15.58 15.16
CA MET A 123 4.74 16.67 15.78
C MET A 123 5.16 16.91 17.24
N ARG A 124 5.33 15.83 18.02
CA ARG A 124 5.78 15.94 19.42
C ARG A 124 7.17 16.56 19.54
N MET A 125 8.11 16.17 18.69
CA MET A 125 9.46 16.74 18.68
C MET A 125 9.45 18.25 18.39
N ASN A 126 8.57 18.73 17.50
CA ASN A 126 8.48 20.15 17.15
C ASN A 126 7.83 21.01 18.26
N THR A 127 7.03 20.41 19.14
CA THR A 127 6.38 21.10 20.28
C THR A 127 7.21 21.15 21.57
N GLY A 128 8.42 20.58 21.60
CA GLY A 128 9.30 20.60 22.78
C GLY A 128 8.80 19.79 23.99
N ILE A 129 7.73 19.01 23.84
CA ILE A 129 7.16 18.19 24.92
C ILE A 129 8.02 16.92 25.05
N GLN A 130 8.80 16.84 26.13
CA GLN A 130 9.64 15.68 26.41
C GLN A 130 8.79 14.41 26.57
N PRO A 131 9.24 13.25 26.05
CA PRO A 131 8.52 12.00 26.23
C PRO A 131 8.43 11.64 27.72
N PRO A 132 7.30 11.08 28.20
CA PRO A 132 7.19 10.60 29.56
C PRO A 132 8.26 9.52 29.81
N LYS A 133 9.10 9.72 30.82
CA LYS A 133 10.16 8.79 31.21
C LYS A 133 9.53 7.41 31.47
N LYS A 134 9.92 6.40 30.69
CA LYS A 134 9.50 5.01 30.93
C LYS A 134 9.96 4.61 32.32
N HIS A 135 9.01 4.41 33.24
CA HIS A 135 9.30 3.90 34.57
C HIS A 135 9.77 2.44 34.42
N LYS A 136 11.05 2.21 34.72
CA LYS A 136 11.66 0.87 34.67
C LYS A 136 11.04 0.06 35.81
N ARG A 137 10.07 -0.81 35.52
CA ARG A 137 9.53 -1.73 36.53
C ARG A 137 10.65 -2.69 36.93
N SER A 138 11.17 -2.51 38.14
CA SER A 138 12.13 -3.41 38.77
C SER A 138 11.45 -4.75 39.10
N ASN A 139 12.17 -5.82 38.75
CA ASN A 139 11.89 -7.23 39.01
C ASN A 139 10.99 -7.53 40.22
N CYS A 140 9.83 -8.15 39.98
CA CYS A 140 9.21 -9.01 40.99
C CYS A 140 9.88 -10.39 40.94
N LYS A 141 10.63 -10.73 42.00
CA LYS A 141 10.94 -12.14 42.32
C LYS A 141 9.72 -12.70 43.05
N ILE A 142 9.12 -13.75 42.51
CA ILE A 142 8.16 -14.58 43.24
C ILE A 142 9.00 -15.52 44.10
N ILE A 143 8.79 -15.44 45.41
CA ILE A 143 9.32 -16.38 46.41
C ILE A 143 8.37 -17.58 46.44
#